data_AF-A0A538GV26-F1
#
_entry.id   AF-A0A538GV26-F1
#
_cell.length_a   1.000
_cell.length_b   1.000
_cell.length_c   1.000
_cell.angle_alpha   90.00
_cell.angle_beta   90.00
_cell.angle_gamma   90.00
#
_symmetry.space_group_name_H-M   'P 1'
#
loop_
_entity.id
_entity.type
_entity.pdbx_description
1 polymer ?
#
loop_
_entity_poly.entity_id
_entity_poly.type
_entity_poly.pdbx_seq_one_letter_code
_entity_poly.pdbx_strand_id
1 'polypeptide(L)'
;MTGIAGHAELFSEAPSRVVVCAVPERAGEVATRASEAGVPVTLLGGSGGDRLVVDGLLDVALAEAVEAWRTTIPMALGSAAVSR
;
A
#
# COMPACT_ATOMS: atom_id res chain seq x y z
N MET A 1 10.73 -9.29 2.84
CA MET A 1 9.77 -8.45 3.58
C MET A 1 9.17 -9.22 4.75
N THR A 2 9.08 -8.63 5.95
CA THR A 2 8.28 -9.21 7.05
C THR A 2 6.88 -8.55 7.05
N GLY A 3 5.82 -9.32 7.31
CA GLY A 3 4.45 -8.80 7.46
C GLY A 3 3.51 -8.89 6.26
N ILE A 4 3.97 -9.36 5.10
CA ILE A 4 3.10 -9.73 3.96
C ILE A 4 3.49 -11.14 3.53
N ALA A 5 2.66 -12.13 3.87
CA ALA A 5 2.94 -13.55 3.59
C ALA A 5 2.18 -14.05 2.35
N GLY A 6 1.06 -13.42 2.00
CA GLY A 6 0.31 -13.73 0.81
C GLY A 6 -0.88 -12.81 0.59
N HIS A 7 -1.89 -13.33 -0.10
CA HIS A 7 -3.09 -12.57 -0.48
C HIS A 7 -3.90 -12.06 0.72
N ALA A 8 -3.88 -12.76 1.85
CA ALA A 8 -4.63 -12.34 3.04
C ALA A 8 -4.12 -10.99 3.56
N GLU A 9 -2.81 -10.78 3.61
CA GLU A 9 -2.23 -9.50 4.03
C GLU A 9 -2.39 -8.41 2.97
N LEU A 10 -2.36 -8.77 1.67
CA LEU A 10 -2.50 -7.81 0.57
C LEU A 10 -3.92 -7.23 0.44
N PHE A 11 -4.95 -8.03 0.67
CA PHE A 11 -6.35 -7.65 0.42
C PHE A 11 -7.21 -7.54 1.69
N SER A 12 -6.62 -7.68 2.88
CA SER A 12 -7.36 -7.50 4.13
C SER A 12 -7.82 -6.04 4.28
N GLU A 13 -9.10 -5.86 4.59
CA GLU A 13 -9.72 -4.57 4.91
C GLU A 13 -9.92 -4.37 6.43
N ALA A 14 -9.18 -5.09 7.27
CA ALA A 14 -9.28 -4.94 8.72
C ALA A 14 -9.03 -3.47 9.15
N PRO A 15 -9.89 -2.89 10.01
CA PRO A 15 -9.82 -1.48 10.40
C PRO A 15 -8.64 -1.20 11.35
N SER A 16 -8.47 0.08 11.74
CA SER A 16 -7.47 0.52 12.72
C SER A 16 -6.01 0.26 12.32
N ARG A 17 -5.72 0.34 11.01
CA ARG A 17 -4.37 0.25 10.45
C ARG A 17 -4.07 1.49 9.62
N VAL A 18 -2.81 1.91 9.63
CA VAL A 18 -2.29 3.04 8.84
C VAL A 18 -0.96 2.66 8.19
N VAL A 19 -0.68 3.20 7.02
CA VAL A 19 0.63 3.13 6.36
C VAL A 19 1.26 4.51 6.43
N VAL A 20 2.50 4.57 6.92
CA VAL A 20 3.24 5.83 7.09
C VAL A 20 4.53 5.77 6.31
N CYS A 21 4.76 6.76 5.45
CA CYS A 21 6.06 7.01 4.83
C CYS A 21 6.80 8.05 5.66
N ALA A 22 8.02 7.73 6.08
CA ALA A 22 8.92 8.65 6.78
C ALA A 22 10.25 8.73 6.02
N VAL A 23 10.97 9.84 6.19
CA VAL A 23 12.37 9.89 5.78
C VAL A 23 13.15 8.81 6.57
N PRO A 24 14.14 8.13 5.96
CA PRO A 24 14.83 7.00 6.58
C PRO A 24 15.37 7.31 7.99
N GLU A 25 15.86 8.53 8.19
CA GLU A 25 16.44 9.01 9.45
C GLU A 25 15.41 9.10 10.58
N ARG A 26 14.11 9.19 10.25
CA ARG A 26 13.00 9.30 11.21
C ARG A 26 12.14 8.05 11.33
N ALA A 27 12.34 7.05 10.47
CA ALA A 27 11.56 5.81 10.52
C ALA A 27 11.67 5.11 11.88
N GLY A 28 12.87 5.11 12.48
CA GLY A 28 13.09 4.57 13.83
C GLY A 28 12.31 5.31 14.90
N GLU A 29 12.29 6.65 14.86
CA GLU A 29 11.53 7.50 15.80
C GLU A 29 10.03 7.17 15.75
N VAL A 30 9.47 6.98 14.55
CA VAL A 30 8.06 6.59 14.37
C VAL A 30 7.79 5.22 15.00
N ALA A 31 8.65 4.24 14.77
CA ALA A 31 8.50 2.89 15.32
C ALA A 31 8.59 2.88 16.85
N THR A 32 9.53 3.64 17.43
CA THR A 32 9.65 3.79 18.89
C THR A 32 8.39 4.37 19.50
N ARG A 33 7.87 5.48 18.95
CA ARG A 33 6.64 6.11 19.47
C ARG A 33 5.42 5.20 19.35
N ALA A 34 5.29 4.45 18.26
CA ALA A 34 4.23 3.46 18.11
C ALA A 34 4.32 2.38 19.20
N SER A 35 5.52 1.84 19.42
CA SER A 35 5.76 0.85 20.48
C SER A 35 5.47 1.38 21.88
N GLU A 36 5.88 2.62 22.19
CA GLU A 36 5.59 3.28 23.48
C GLU A 36 4.08 3.48 23.70
N ALA A 37 3.32 3.70 22.63
CA ALA A 37 1.86 3.79 22.65
C ALA A 37 1.15 2.42 22.62
N GLY A 38 1.89 1.30 22.60
CA GLY A 38 1.32 -0.05 22.52
C GLY A 38 0.73 -0.40 21.15
N VAL A 39 1.09 0.34 20.10
CA VAL A 39 0.64 0.12 18.72
C VAL A 39 1.63 -0.82 18.01
N PRO A 40 1.20 -2.01 17.54
CA PRO A 40 2.06 -2.89 16.76
C PRO A 40 2.56 -2.20 15.48
N VAL A 41 3.85 -2.38 15.18
CA VAL A 41 4.49 -1.77 14.01
C VAL A 41 5.30 -2.81 13.24
N THR A 42 5.24 -2.72 11.91
CA THR A 42 6.04 -3.53 10.99
C THR A 42 6.65 -2.62 9.93
N LEU A 43 7.95 -2.78 9.67
CA LEU A 43 8.61 -2.08 8.57
C LEU A 43 8.34 -2.81 7.26
N LEU A 44 7.58 -2.19 6.35
CA LEU A 44 7.19 -2.80 5.08
C LEU A 44 8.25 -2.66 3.98
N GLY A 45 9.14 -1.67 4.06
CA GLY A 45 10.16 -1.42 3.06
C GLY A 45 10.39 0.06 2.80
N GLY A 46 10.84 0.39 1.58
CA GLY A 46 11.05 1.75 1.10
C GLY A 46 10.10 2.12 -0.04
N SER A 47 10.03 3.41 -0.37
CA SER A 47 9.29 3.93 -1.52
C SER A 47 10.23 4.61 -2.51
N GLY A 48 9.80 4.67 -3.78
CA GLY A 48 10.56 5.24 -4.89
C GLY A 48 10.42 4.41 -6.17
N GLY A 49 10.97 4.90 -7.27
CA GLY A 49 10.89 4.24 -8.57
C GLY A 49 9.48 4.26 -9.19
N ASP A 50 9.27 3.40 -10.17
CA ASP A 50 8.07 3.30 -11.00
C ASP A 50 7.41 1.91 -10.94
N ARG A 51 7.74 1.11 -9.92
CA ARG A 51 7.23 -0.25 -9.73
C ARG A 51 6.69 -0.46 -8.32
N LEU A 52 5.63 -1.25 -8.21
CA LEU A 52 5.13 -1.79 -6.95
C LEU A 52 5.63 -3.23 -6.84
N VAL A 53 6.47 -3.51 -5.85
CA VAL A 53 7.12 -4.81 -5.66
C VAL A 53 6.83 -5.34 -4.27
N VAL A 54 6.41 -6.60 -4.21
CA VAL A 54 6.37 -7.40 -2.98
C VAL A 54 7.05 -8.73 -3.29
N ASP A 55 8.23 -8.94 -2.71
CA ASP A 55 9.10 -10.08 -3.02
C ASP A 55 8.33 -11.41 -2.98
N GLY A 56 8.40 -12.15 -4.09
CA GLY A 56 7.77 -13.46 -4.23
C GLY A 56 6.25 -13.45 -4.41
N LEU A 57 5.60 -12.27 -4.41
CA LEU A 57 4.14 -12.14 -4.58
C LEU A 57 3.75 -11.35 -5.84
N LEU A 58 4.37 -10.18 -6.08
CA LEU A 58 4.07 -9.37 -7.25
C LEU A 58 5.21 -8.42 -7.60
N ASP A 59 5.28 -8.08 -8.88
CA ASP A 59 6.14 -7.03 -9.42
C ASP A 59 5.44 -6.39 -10.63
N VAL A 60 4.82 -5.22 -10.42
CA VAL A 60 4.01 -4.54 -11.44
C VAL A 60 4.47 -3.11 -11.68
N ALA A 61 4.34 -2.62 -12.91
CA ALA A 61 4.59 -1.22 -13.22
C ALA A 61 3.51 -0.35 -12.55
N LEU A 62 3.91 0.73 -11.90
CA LEU A 62 2.99 1.64 -11.22
C LEU A 62 2.00 2.27 -12.21
N ALA A 63 2.46 2.59 -13.43
CA ALA A 63 1.60 3.11 -14.48
C ALA A 63 0.47 2.15 -14.87
N GLU A 64 0.77 0.85 -14.97
CA GLU A 64 -0.21 -0.20 -15.28
C GLU A 64 -1.23 -0.34 -14.15
N ALA A 65 -0.77 -0.39 -12.90
CA ALA A 65 -1.64 -0.49 -11.73
C ALA A 65 -2.58 0.72 -11.61
N VAL A 66 -2.07 1.94 -11.87
CA VAL A 66 -2.86 3.17 -11.84
C VAL A 66 -3.90 3.19 -12.96
N GLU A 67 -3.54 2.77 -14.17
CA GLU A 67 -4.47 2.71 -15.29
C GLU A 67 -5.60 1.70 -15.04
N ALA A 68 -5.26 0.50 -14.59
CA ALA A 68 -6.23 -0.54 -14.23
C ALA A 68 -7.19 -0.04 -13.13
N TRP A 69 -6.66 0.59 -12.08
CA TRP A 69 -7.47 1.15 -10.99
C TRP A 69 -8.45 2.22 -11.48
N ARG A 70 -7.98 3.14 -12.34
CA ARG A 70 -8.79 4.27 -12.82
C ARG A 70 -9.86 3.87 -13.82
N THR A 71 -9.63 2.83 -14.62
CA THR A 71 -10.49 2.51 -15.76
C THR A 71 -11.44 1.35 -15.54
N THR A 72 -11.10 0.38 -14.66
CA THR A 72 -11.87 -0.86 -14.50
C THR A 72 -13.34 -0.60 -14.14
N ILE A 73 -13.61 0.21 -13.13
CA ILE A 73 -14.99 0.52 -12.71
C ILE A 73 -15.72 1.35 -13.78
N PRO A 74 -15.17 2.47 -14.31
CA PRO A 74 -15.82 3.22 -15.38
C PRO A 74 -16.15 2.40 -16.64
N MET A 75 -15.27 1.47 -17.03
CA MET A 75 -15.51 0.57 -18.16
C MET A 75 -16.61 -0.44 -17.84
N ALA A 76 -16.58 -1.06 -16.66
CA ALA A 76 -17.59 -2.03 -16.23
C ALA A 76 -18.99 -1.42 -16.11
N LEU A 77 -19.08 -0.13 -15.73
CA LEU A 77 -20.33 0.61 -15.58
C LEU A 77 -20.78 1.35 -16.86
N GLY A 78 -20.00 1.31 -17.94
CA GLY A 78 -20.37 1.91 -19.23
C GLY A 78 -20.41 3.44 -19.23
N SER A 79 -19.28 4.13 -19.01
CA SER A 79 -19.08 5.58 -19.25
C SER A 79 -20.16 6.57 -18.73
N ALA A 80 -20.94 6.21 -17.71
CA ALA A 80 -21.90 7.09 -17.06
C ALA A 80 -21.38 7.56 -15.69
N ALA A 81 -20.25 8.27 -15.69
CA ALA A 81 -19.77 9.01 -14.52
C ALA A 81 -19.13 10.36 -14.92
N VAL A 82 -19.62 10.97 -16.01
CA VAL A 82 -19.47 12.41 -16.19
C VAL A 82 -20.78 13.03 -15.71
N SER A 83 -20.88 13.28 -14.40
CA SER A 83 -21.78 14.32 -13.93
C SER A 83 -21.14 15.65 -14.27
N ARG A 84 -21.93 16.49 -14.95
CA ARG A 84 -21.69 17.91 -15.16
C ARG A 84 -21.59 18.65 -13.82
#